data_AF-A0A7S3Y1J3-F1
#
_entry.id   AF-A0A7S3Y1J3-F1
#
_cell.length_a   1.000
_cell.length_b   1.000
_cell.length_c   1.000
_cell.angle_alpha   90.00
_cell.angle_beta   90.00
_cell.angle_gamma   90.00
#
_symmetry.space_group_name_H-M   'P 1'
#
loop_
_entity.id
_entity.type
_entity.pdbx_description
1 polymer ?
#
loop_
_entity_poly.entity_id
_entity_poly.type
_entity_poly.pdbx_seq_one_letter_code
_entity_poly.pdbx_strand_id
1 'polypeptide(L)'
;MHTSKRQKGSVGRPQRNCQQHDCYKFPAFNHEGIKGGKFCAEHKLDSMVNVVSRKCEDAGCYKTPAYNLKGEMRGRFCREHRLEDMVDVTNRSCEYDGCQAFPGYSHEGDKRGRFCADHKIDGMVYIKQKKSLQNCAAKGCRKRRVFNEKKAMLGRYCVVHTSKRQKGSVRRPQKRKCEQQDCSKVPVFNHEGNQKRGRFCAQHKLDGMVDVVNPKCGGCSKVPSFNFEGERVGKFCVQHKLEGMVNVKNRGHTDEK
;
A
#
# COMPACT_ATOMS: atom_id res chain seq x y z
N MET A 1 40.41 -8.78 -24.77
CA MET A 1 39.10 -9.43 -24.98
C MET A 1 38.16 -9.04 -23.85
N HIS A 2 37.37 -7.99 -24.06
CA HIS A 2 36.42 -7.46 -23.08
C HIS A 2 35.20 -8.38 -22.99
N THR A 3 35.03 -9.06 -21.86
CA THR A 3 33.80 -9.81 -21.56
C THR A 3 32.72 -8.84 -21.07
N SER A 4 31.81 -8.50 -21.97
CA SER A 4 30.63 -7.67 -21.71
C SER A 4 29.76 -8.26 -20.61
N LYS A 5 29.76 -7.61 -19.43
CA LYS A 5 28.81 -7.88 -18.35
C LYS A 5 27.41 -7.44 -18.79
N ARG A 6 26.56 -8.43 -19.08
CA ARG A 6 25.09 -8.32 -19.22
C ARG A 6 24.52 -7.41 -18.12
N GLN A 7 24.04 -6.22 -18.51
CA GLN A 7 23.24 -5.36 -17.65
C GLN A 7 21.89 -6.06 -17.39
N LYS A 8 21.64 -6.42 -16.14
CA LYS A 8 20.32 -6.89 -15.69
C LYS A 8 19.37 -5.69 -15.68
N GLY A 9 18.70 -5.45 -16.82
CA GLY A 9 17.60 -4.52 -16.92
C GLY A 9 16.52 -4.87 -15.88
N SER A 10 16.20 -3.92 -15.02
CA SER A 10 15.05 -4.03 -14.13
C SER A 10 13.80 -4.08 -14.99
N VAL A 11 13.23 -5.26 -15.18
CA VAL A 11 11.93 -5.44 -15.84
C VAL A 11 10.89 -4.69 -15.00
N GLY A 12 10.56 -3.47 -15.43
CA GLY A 12 9.45 -2.72 -14.88
C GLY A 12 8.20 -3.56 -15.01
N ARG A 13 7.34 -3.56 -13.98
CA ARG A 13 6.03 -4.22 -14.04
C ARG A 13 5.30 -3.68 -15.27
N PRO A 14 4.87 -4.50 -16.23
CA PRO A 14 4.22 -4.01 -17.45
C PRO A 14 3.03 -3.14 -17.06
N GLN A 15 2.96 -1.94 -17.62
CA GLN A 15 1.77 -1.10 -17.50
C GLN A 15 0.64 -1.89 -18.16
N ARG A 16 -0.36 -2.25 -17.35
CA ARG A 16 -1.59 -2.84 -17.87
C ARG A 16 -2.39 -1.68 -18.40
N ASN A 17 -2.56 -1.65 -19.71
CA ASN A 17 -3.35 -0.64 -20.41
C ASN A 17 -4.74 -1.22 -20.68
N CYS A 18 -5.66 -0.33 -21.05
CA CYS A 18 -6.97 -0.74 -21.54
C CYS A 18 -6.84 -1.74 -22.69
N GLN A 19 -7.72 -2.73 -22.72
CA GLN A 19 -7.73 -3.78 -23.74
C GLN A 19 -8.19 -3.25 -25.11
N GLN A 20 -8.82 -2.07 -25.16
CA GLN A 20 -9.14 -1.39 -26.41
C GLN A 20 -7.85 -1.02 -27.16
N HIS A 21 -7.84 -1.28 -28.48
CA HIS A 21 -6.74 -0.93 -29.37
C HIS A 21 -6.35 0.55 -29.22
N ASP A 22 -5.04 0.84 -29.19
CA ASP A 22 -4.45 2.18 -29.00
C ASP A 22 -4.88 2.95 -27.74
N CYS A 23 -5.43 2.29 -26.72
CA CYS A 23 -5.81 2.96 -25.48
C CYS A 23 -4.77 2.77 -24.37
N TYR A 24 -4.05 3.83 -24.02
CA TYR A 24 -3.04 3.83 -22.95
C TYR A 24 -3.60 4.15 -21.56
N LYS A 25 -4.93 4.27 -21.42
CA LYS A 25 -5.59 4.57 -20.14
C LYS A 25 -5.55 3.37 -19.21
N PHE A 26 -5.50 3.62 -17.90
CA PHE A 26 -5.45 2.57 -16.90
C PHE A 26 -6.78 1.77 -16.85
N PRO A 27 -6.74 0.44 -16.96
CA PRO A 27 -7.94 -0.39 -16.97
C PRO A 27 -8.44 -0.62 -15.53
N ALA A 28 -9.59 -0.03 -15.22
CA ALA A 28 -10.23 -0.12 -13.91
C ALA A 28 -11.52 -0.97 -13.93
N PHE A 29 -12.12 -1.17 -15.10
CA PHE A 29 -13.46 -1.76 -15.27
C PHE A 29 -13.38 -3.19 -15.79
N ASN A 30 -14.28 -4.04 -15.27
CA ASN A 30 -14.47 -5.43 -15.69
C ASN A 30 -15.84 -5.92 -15.22
N HIS A 31 -16.25 -7.12 -15.63
CA HIS A 31 -17.44 -7.75 -15.04
C HIS A 31 -17.23 -8.07 -13.56
N GLU A 32 -18.35 -8.13 -12.84
CA GLU A 32 -18.36 -8.45 -11.41
C GLU A 32 -17.65 -9.79 -11.13
N GLY A 33 -16.97 -9.86 -9.99
CA GLY A 33 -16.20 -11.05 -9.59
C GLY A 33 -14.81 -11.17 -10.25
N ILE A 34 -14.59 -10.59 -11.44
CA ILE A 34 -13.31 -10.70 -12.16
C ILE A 34 -12.21 -9.84 -11.50
N LYS A 35 -10.99 -10.39 -11.41
CA LYS A 35 -9.85 -9.71 -10.80
C LYS A 35 -9.13 -8.81 -11.80
N GLY A 36 -9.04 -7.52 -11.47
CA GLY A 36 -8.31 -6.53 -12.25
C GLY A 36 -9.12 -5.99 -13.43
N GLY A 37 -8.99 -4.71 -13.70
CA GLY A 37 -9.68 -4.09 -14.83
C GLY A 37 -9.10 -4.56 -16.15
N LYS A 38 -9.97 -4.68 -17.15
CA LYS A 38 -9.61 -4.85 -18.57
C LYS A 38 -9.82 -3.57 -19.37
N PHE A 39 -10.81 -2.75 -18.97
CA PHE A 39 -11.19 -1.55 -19.70
C PHE A 39 -11.07 -0.29 -18.86
N CYS A 40 -10.82 0.86 -19.49
CA CYS A 40 -10.91 2.17 -18.84
C CYS A 40 -12.38 2.60 -18.71
N ALA A 41 -12.63 3.78 -18.12
CA ALA A 41 -13.98 4.28 -17.92
C ALA A 41 -14.75 4.54 -19.24
N GLU A 42 -14.04 4.92 -20.30
CA GLU A 42 -14.61 5.21 -21.62
C GLU A 42 -14.89 3.96 -22.45
N HIS A 43 -14.12 2.89 -22.22
CA HIS A 43 -14.26 1.63 -22.96
C HIS A 43 -14.95 0.53 -22.14
N LYS A 44 -15.62 0.90 -21.04
CA LYS A 44 -16.42 -0.04 -20.25
C LYS A 44 -17.72 -0.34 -21.00
N LEU A 45 -18.22 -1.57 -20.89
CA LEU A 45 -19.61 -1.89 -21.25
C LEU A 45 -20.53 -1.57 -20.05
N ASP A 46 -21.81 -1.35 -20.30
CA ASP A 46 -22.79 -0.98 -19.25
C ASP A 46 -22.85 -1.96 -18.08
N SER A 47 -22.62 -3.26 -18.34
CA SER A 47 -22.58 -4.31 -17.31
C SER A 47 -21.24 -4.40 -16.55
N MET A 48 -20.27 -3.53 -16.83
CA MET A 48 -18.96 -3.55 -16.19
C MET A 48 -18.88 -2.62 -14.97
N VAL A 49 -18.30 -3.14 -13.89
CA VAL A 49 -18.08 -2.41 -12.64
C VAL A 49 -16.61 -2.04 -12.48
N ASN A 50 -16.33 -0.98 -11.72
CA ASN A 50 -14.96 -0.62 -11.37
C ASN A 50 -14.39 -1.65 -10.37
N VAL A 51 -13.62 -2.62 -10.86
CA VAL A 51 -13.06 -3.71 -10.06
C VAL A 51 -11.75 -3.33 -9.35
N VAL A 52 -11.18 -2.16 -9.64
CA VAL A 52 -9.96 -1.64 -9.00
C VAL A 52 -10.30 -0.75 -7.79
N SER A 53 -11.13 0.25 -8.01
CA SER A 53 -11.59 1.23 -7.02
C SER A 53 -13.07 0.99 -6.71
N ARG A 54 -13.34 -0.18 -6.14
CA ARG A 54 -14.70 -0.59 -5.77
C ARG A 54 -15.28 0.34 -4.71
N LYS A 55 -16.56 0.65 -4.85
CA LYS A 55 -17.37 1.41 -3.90
C LYS A 55 -18.28 0.47 -3.12
N CYS A 56 -18.85 0.97 -2.03
CA CYS A 56 -19.92 0.33 -1.30
C CYS A 56 -21.09 0.01 -2.25
N GLU A 57 -21.71 -1.15 -2.08
CA GLU A 57 -22.85 -1.59 -2.91
C GLU A 57 -24.16 -0.84 -2.60
N ASP A 58 -24.24 -0.18 -1.45
CA ASP A 58 -25.34 0.72 -1.11
C ASP A 58 -25.43 1.91 -2.09
N ALA A 59 -26.65 2.19 -2.56
CA ALA A 59 -26.92 3.16 -3.61
C ALA A 59 -26.45 4.57 -3.22
N GLY A 60 -25.67 5.22 -4.09
CA GLY A 60 -25.13 6.56 -3.84
C GLY A 60 -23.95 6.61 -2.85
N CYS A 61 -23.47 5.47 -2.34
CA CYS A 61 -22.35 5.45 -1.41
C CYS A 61 -20.99 5.37 -2.12
N TYR A 62 -20.13 6.36 -1.88
CA TYR A 62 -18.77 6.43 -2.47
C TYR A 62 -17.67 5.88 -1.56
N LYS A 63 -18.02 5.31 -0.40
CA LYS A 63 -17.05 4.81 0.59
C LYS A 63 -16.45 3.48 0.14
N THR A 64 -15.18 3.24 0.47
CA THR A 64 -14.51 1.97 0.21
C THR A 64 -15.15 0.85 1.02
N PRO A 65 -15.55 -0.27 0.38
CA PRO A 65 -16.18 -1.37 1.09
C PRO A 65 -15.14 -2.19 1.88
N ALA A 66 -15.49 -2.50 3.12
CA ALA A 66 -14.67 -3.28 4.05
C ALA A 66 -15.43 -4.44 4.70
N TYR A 67 -16.76 -4.41 4.69
CA TYR A 67 -17.63 -5.34 5.38
C TYR A 67 -18.30 -6.32 4.40
N ASN A 68 -18.41 -7.59 4.83
CA ASN A 68 -19.14 -8.66 4.15
C ASN A 68 -19.38 -9.80 5.16
N LEU A 69 -20.05 -10.87 4.74
CA LEU A 69 -20.28 -12.08 5.54
C LEU A 69 -18.96 -12.74 5.99
N LYS A 70 -19.00 -13.46 7.10
CA LYS A 70 -17.83 -14.18 7.63
C LYS A 70 -17.35 -15.22 6.60
N GLY A 71 -16.03 -15.27 6.38
CA GLY A 71 -15.40 -16.14 5.37
C GLY A 71 -15.20 -15.47 4.00
N GLU A 72 -15.95 -14.42 3.70
CA GLU A 72 -15.82 -13.71 2.43
C GLU A 72 -14.45 -13.04 2.25
N MET A 73 -14.01 -12.99 1.00
CA MET A 73 -12.68 -12.46 0.66
C MET A 73 -12.67 -10.97 0.33
N ARG A 74 -13.84 -10.40 0.06
CA ARG A 74 -14.00 -9.08 -0.53
C ARG A 74 -15.08 -8.32 0.22
N GLY A 75 -14.77 -7.11 0.67
CA GLY A 75 -15.79 -6.19 1.19
C GLY A 75 -16.78 -5.84 0.09
N ARG A 76 -18.06 -5.76 0.48
CA ARG A 76 -19.22 -5.33 -0.33
C ARG A 76 -19.80 -4.02 0.19
N PHE A 77 -19.81 -3.86 1.52
CA PHE A 77 -20.38 -2.69 2.19
C PHE A 77 -19.34 -1.90 2.98
N CYS A 78 -19.60 -0.61 3.15
CA CYS A 78 -18.83 0.23 4.07
C CYS A 78 -19.27 0.00 5.52
N ARG A 79 -18.64 0.68 6.48
CA ARG A 79 -18.98 0.52 7.90
C ARG A 79 -20.41 0.91 8.24
N GLU A 80 -20.93 1.94 7.58
CA GLU A 80 -22.26 2.50 7.83
C GLU A 80 -23.37 1.68 7.19
N HIS A 81 -23.08 1.01 6.08
CA HIS A 81 -24.05 0.23 5.31
C HIS A 81 -23.84 -1.28 5.49
N ARG A 82 -23.16 -1.69 6.56
CA ARG A 82 -23.03 -3.11 6.90
C ARG A 82 -24.33 -3.58 7.55
N LEU A 83 -24.72 -4.81 7.26
CA LEU A 83 -25.75 -5.50 8.04
C LEU A 83 -25.16 -6.02 9.36
N GLU A 84 -26.03 -6.39 10.30
CA GLU A 84 -25.64 -6.76 11.67
C GLU A 84 -24.73 -8.00 11.72
N ASP A 85 -24.89 -8.92 10.77
CA ASP A 85 -24.12 -10.15 10.61
C ASP A 85 -22.79 -9.97 9.83
N MET A 86 -22.53 -8.77 9.29
CA MET A 86 -21.34 -8.52 8.47
C MET A 86 -20.11 -8.16 9.29
N VAL A 87 -18.98 -8.76 8.94
CA VAL A 87 -17.67 -8.55 9.57
C VAL A 87 -16.72 -7.79 8.64
N ASP A 88 -15.71 -7.12 9.21
CA ASP A 88 -14.66 -6.47 8.43
C ASP A 88 -13.75 -7.53 7.78
N VAL A 89 -14.03 -7.86 6.52
CA VAL A 89 -13.29 -8.84 5.73
C VAL A 89 -11.99 -8.29 5.16
N THR A 90 -11.71 -7.00 5.34
CA THR A 90 -10.42 -6.39 4.97
C THR A 90 -9.42 -6.45 6.12
N ASN A 91 -9.87 -6.16 7.34
CA ASN A 91 -9.11 -6.24 8.59
C ASN A 91 -9.49 -7.50 9.36
N ARG A 92 -9.07 -8.63 8.83
CA ARG A 92 -9.51 -9.95 9.28
C ARG A 92 -8.91 -10.34 10.63
N SER A 93 -9.71 -11.06 11.41
CA SER A 93 -9.34 -11.73 12.64
C SER A 93 -9.39 -13.26 12.47
N CYS A 94 -8.87 -13.96 13.48
CA CYS A 94 -9.00 -15.40 13.64
C CYS A 94 -10.48 -15.81 13.61
N GLU A 95 -10.78 -16.96 13.01
CA GLU A 95 -12.16 -17.46 12.92
C GLU A 95 -12.70 -18.04 14.23
N TYR A 96 -11.80 -18.44 15.14
CA TYR A 96 -12.13 -18.79 16.52
C TYR A 96 -12.86 -17.65 17.21
N ASP A 97 -13.95 -17.98 17.92
CA ASP A 97 -14.85 -16.99 18.50
C ASP A 97 -14.16 -16.10 19.54
N GLY A 98 -14.51 -14.81 19.54
CA GLY A 98 -13.86 -13.80 20.39
C GLY A 98 -12.38 -13.51 20.09
N CYS A 99 -11.74 -14.20 19.14
CA CYS A 99 -10.32 -14.02 18.85
C CYS A 99 -10.05 -12.92 17.82
N GLN A 100 -9.34 -11.87 18.23
CA GLN A 100 -8.98 -10.73 17.39
C GLN A 100 -7.57 -10.84 16.76
N ALA A 101 -6.88 -11.96 16.99
CA ALA A 101 -5.53 -12.16 16.46
C ALA A 101 -5.54 -12.30 14.94
N PHE A 102 -4.41 -11.97 14.29
CA PHE A 102 -4.29 -12.07 12.84
C PHE A 102 -4.33 -13.54 12.38
N PRO A 103 -5.17 -13.90 11.39
CA PRO A 103 -5.27 -15.28 10.89
C PRO A 103 -4.17 -15.57 9.85
N GLY A 104 -3.12 -16.27 10.30
CA GLY A 104 -1.96 -16.65 9.51
C GLY A 104 -1.91 -18.12 9.08
N TYR A 105 -2.71 -18.98 9.71
CA TYR A 105 -2.68 -20.43 9.54
C TYR A 105 -3.97 -20.94 8.91
N SER A 106 -3.87 -21.96 8.06
CA SER A 106 -5.00 -22.64 7.42
C SER A 106 -4.56 -23.99 6.88
N HIS A 107 -5.44 -24.70 6.17
CA HIS A 107 -5.07 -25.94 5.50
C HIS A 107 -4.21 -25.69 4.27
N GLU A 108 -3.49 -26.73 3.85
CA GLU A 108 -2.69 -26.68 2.63
C GLU A 108 -3.59 -26.42 1.41
N GLY A 109 -3.11 -25.61 0.47
CA GLY A 109 -3.89 -25.15 -0.68
C GLY A 109 -4.76 -23.91 -0.43
N ASP A 110 -4.99 -23.54 0.83
CA ASP A 110 -5.75 -22.33 1.12
C ASP A 110 -5.02 -21.06 0.66
N LYS A 111 -5.77 -20.18 0.01
CA LYS A 111 -5.25 -18.88 -0.46
C LYS A 111 -5.09 -17.88 0.68
N ARG A 112 -5.53 -18.23 1.90
CA ARG A 112 -5.62 -17.33 3.05
C ARG A 112 -5.62 -18.08 4.38
N GLY A 113 -4.88 -17.57 5.35
CA GLY A 113 -5.01 -17.89 6.77
C GLY A 113 -6.41 -17.60 7.34
N ARG A 114 -6.94 -18.58 8.10
CA ARG A 114 -8.22 -18.56 8.81
C ARG A 114 -8.03 -18.50 10.33
N PHE A 115 -6.93 -19.07 10.84
CA PHE A 115 -6.64 -19.18 12.26
C PHE A 115 -5.35 -18.47 12.66
N CYS A 116 -5.26 -18.01 13.91
CA CYS A 116 -4.04 -17.43 14.46
C CYS A 116 -3.04 -18.54 14.87
N ALA A 117 -1.87 -18.14 15.36
CA ALA A 117 -0.86 -19.10 15.82
C ALA A 117 -1.34 -19.92 17.03
N ASP A 118 -2.17 -19.33 17.89
CA ASP A 118 -2.65 -19.93 19.12
C ASP A 118 -3.88 -20.83 18.88
N HIS A 119 -4.58 -20.63 17.77
CA HIS A 119 -5.78 -21.39 17.39
C HIS A 119 -5.59 -22.21 16.11
N LYS A 120 -4.33 -22.47 15.73
CA LYS A 120 -4.04 -23.45 14.69
C LYS A 120 -4.28 -24.85 15.29
N ILE A 121 -4.90 -25.73 14.54
CA ILE A 121 -4.96 -27.16 14.87
C ILE A 121 -3.86 -27.91 14.12
N ASP A 122 -3.62 -29.16 14.52
CA ASP A 122 -2.63 -29.99 13.88
C ASP A 122 -2.91 -30.17 12.37
N GLY A 123 -1.85 -30.19 11.57
CA GLY A 123 -1.95 -30.19 10.10
C GLY A 123 -2.20 -28.81 9.44
N MET A 124 -2.38 -27.72 10.20
CA MET A 124 -2.46 -26.38 9.60
C MET A 124 -1.09 -25.77 9.27
N VAL A 125 -0.98 -25.25 8.05
CA VAL A 125 0.22 -24.60 7.52
C VAL A 125 0.10 -23.07 7.55
N TYR A 126 1.26 -22.39 7.63
CA TYR A 126 1.30 -20.94 7.56
C TYR A 126 1.10 -20.46 6.11
N ILE A 127 0.09 -19.62 5.89
CA ILE A 127 -0.21 -19.05 4.58
C ILE A 127 0.49 -17.70 4.42
N LYS A 128 1.32 -17.57 3.38
CA LYS A 128 2.07 -16.33 3.10
C LYS A 128 1.15 -15.19 2.63
N GLN A 129 0.78 -14.32 3.56
CA GLN A 129 -0.14 -13.21 3.30
C GLN A 129 0.57 -11.91 2.88
N LYS A 130 -0.15 -11.00 2.19
CA LYS A 130 0.35 -9.64 1.91
C LYS A 130 0.63 -8.90 3.23
N LYS A 131 1.81 -8.27 3.33
CA LYS A 131 2.30 -7.53 4.51
C LYS A 131 1.41 -6.38 4.99
N SER A 132 0.38 -6.00 4.25
CA SER A 132 -0.59 -4.95 4.59
C SER A 132 -1.74 -5.46 5.46
N LEU A 133 -2.04 -6.75 5.44
CA LEU A 133 -3.21 -7.33 6.12
C LEU A 133 -2.96 -7.68 7.59
N GLN A 134 -1.76 -7.39 8.10
CA GLN A 134 -1.34 -7.90 9.40
C GLN A 134 -1.51 -6.83 10.49
N ASN A 135 -2.42 -7.09 11.42
CA ASN A 135 -2.82 -6.16 12.47
C ASN A 135 -2.04 -6.37 13.76
N CYS A 136 -2.08 -5.35 14.62
CA CYS A 136 -1.52 -5.40 15.97
C CYS A 136 -2.16 -6.52 16.79
N ALA A 137 -1.37 -7.28 17.53
CA ALA A 137 -1.85 -8.36 18.40
C ALA A 137 -2.56 -7.88 19.68
N ALA A 138 -2.70 -6.57 19.89
CA ALA A 138 -3.38 -6.04 21.07
C ALA A 138 -4.89 -6.10 20.85
N LYS A 139 -5.64 -6.55 21.87
CA LYS A 139 -7.10 -6.67 21.81
C LYS A 139 -7.73 -5.34 21.36
N GLY A 140 -8.66 -5.43 20.41
CA GLY A 140 -9.35 -4.26 19.83
C GLY A 140 -8.50 -3.37 18.90
N CYS A 141 -7.21 -3.67 18.70
CA CYS A 141 -6.34 -2.81 17.90
C CYS A 141 -6.32 -3.17 16.42
N ARG A 142 -6.91 -2.30 15.60
CA ARG A 142 -6.91 -2.43 14.13
C ARG A 142 -5.71 -1.77 13.44
N LYS A 143 -4.74 -1.25 14.20
CA LYS A 143 -3.55 -0.60 13.64
C LYS A 143 -2.60 -1.66 13.08
N ARG A 144 -1.94 -1.34 11.96
CA ARG A 144 -0.92 -2.20 11.35
C ARG A 144 0.21 -2.51 12.35
N ARG A 145 0.64 -3.77 12.40
CA ARG A 145 1.83 -4.17 13.18
C ARG A 145 3.12 -3.71 12.49
N VAL A 146 3.98 -3.03 13.23
CA VAL A 146 5.23 -2.42 12.72
C VAL A 146 6.45 -2.86 13.52
N PHE A 147 6.25 -3.27 14.77
CA PHE A 147 7.31 -3.65 15.70
C PHE A 147 7.26 -5.12 16.02
N ASN A 148 8.44 -5.70 16.24
CA ASN A 148 8.61 -7.12 16.45
C ASN A 148 9.40 -7.37 17.74
N GLU A 149 9.33 -8.59 18.24
CA GLU A 149 10.31 -9.14 19.19
C GLU A 149 11.67 -9.32 18.48
N LYS A 150 12.78 -9.24 19.22
CA LYS A 150 14.14 -9.39 18.66
C LYS A 150 14.23 -10.66 17.79
N LYS A 151 14.89 -10.55 16.63
CA LYS A 151 15.08 -11.61 15.61
C LYS A 151 13.84 -12.07 14.83
N ALA A 152 12.63 -11.61 15.16
CA ALA A 152 11.46 -11.91 14.33
C ALA A 152 11.45 -11.07 13.04
N MET A 153 11.16 -11.70 11.90
CA MET A 153 11.03 -11.03 10.59
C MET A 153 9.71 -10.25 10.43
N LEU A 154 8.77 -10.44 11.36
CA LEU A 154 7.37 -10.02 11.24
C LEU A 154 6.88 -9.22 12.44
N GLY A 155 6.19 -8.11 12.18
CA GLY A 155 5.56 -7.28 13.20
C GLY A 155 4.60 -8.06 14.07
N ARG A 156 4.48 -7.68 15.33
CA ARG A 156 3.49 -8.17 16.28
C ARG A 156 2.61 -7.03 16.78
N TYR A 157 3.19 -5.86 17.06
CA TYR A 157 2.46 -4.72 17.63
C TYR A 157 2.55 -3.45 16.77
N CYS A 158 1.57 -2.55 16.90
CA CYS A 158 1.61 -1.21 16.32
C CYS A 158 2.41 -0.24 17.20
N VAL A 159 2.66 0.97 16.69
CA VAL A 159 3.47 2.01 17.35
C VAL A 159 2.96 2.41 18.74
N VAL A 160 1.65 2.31 18.99
CA VAL A 160 1.06 2.68 20.29
C VAL A 160 0.97 1.50 21.27
N HIS A 161 1.06 0.27 20.76
CA HIS A 161 0.99 -0.95 21.57
C HIS A 161 2.35 -1.63 21.72
N THR A 162 3.41 -1.01 21.22
CA THR A 162 4.76 -1.21 21.71
C THR A 162 4.97 -0.42 22.98
N SER A 163 4.44 -0.91 24.09
CA SER A 163 4.71 -0.27 25.36
C SER A 163 6.21 -0.39 25.70
N LYS A 164 6.76 0.67 26.28
CA LYS A 164 8.14 0.78 26.77
C LYS A 164 8.54 -0.31 27.80
N ARG A 165 7.63 -1.24 28.16
CA ARG A 165 7.86 -2.32 29.14
C ARG A 165 8.57 -3.56 28.58
N GLN A 166 8.69 -3.72 27.26
CA GLN A 166 9.52 -4.79 26.70
C GLN A 166 10.84 -4.23 26.18
N LYS A 167 11.86 -4.22 27.06
CA LYS A 167 13.27 -4.00 26.69
C LYS A 167 13.61 -4.91 25.50
N GLY A 168 13.72 -4.34 24.29
CA GLY A 168 14.13 -5.07 23.09
C GLY A 168 13.18 -5.06 21.89
N SER A 169 12.04 -4.37 21.94
CA SER A 169 11.22 -4.17 20.73
C SER A 169 11.97 -3.33 19.70
N VAL A 170 12.36 -3.92 18.57
CA VAL A 170 13.08 -3.23 17.49
C VAL A 170 12.15 -2.94 16.32
N ARG A 171 12.31 -1.77 15.70
CA ARG A 171 11.68 -1.49 14.40
C ARG A 171 12.17 -2.52 13.40
N ARG A 172 11.29 -2.95 12.48
CA ARG A 172 11.65 -3.90 11.42
C ARG A 172 12.96 -3.46 10.72
N PRO A 173 13.92 -4.38 10.48
CA PRO A 173 15.20 -4.05 9.87
C PRO A 173 15.02 -3.26 8.59
N GLN A 174 15.73 -2.13 8.50
CA GLN A 174 15.71 -1.25 7.33
C GLN A 174 16.43 -1.96 6.19
N LYS A 175 15.72 -2.16 5.07
CA LYS A 175 16.28 -2.83 3.88
C LYS A 175 17.26 -1.95 3.10
N ARG A 176 17.23 -0.63 3.32
CA ARG A 176 18.01 0.35 2.58
C ARG A 176 18.84 1.15 3.58
N LYS A 177 20.11 1.30 3.28
CA LYS A 177 21.09 2.06 4.06
C LYS A 177 21.63 3.20 3.20
N CYS A 178 22.15 4.22 3.85
CA CYS A 178 22.92 5.28 3.23
C CYS A 178 24.07 4.69 2.39
N GLU A 179 24.36 5.31 1.25
CA GLU A 179 25.42 4.86 0.35
C GLU A 179 26.82 5.24 0.84
N GLN A 180 26.92 6.18 1.79
CA GLN A 180 28.17 6.39 2.52
C GLN A 180 28.61 5.11 3.22
N GLN A 181 29.90 4.79 3.07
CA GLN A 181 30.53 3.65 3.72
C GLN A 181 30.27 3.65 5.23
N ASP A 182 29.98 2.47 5.78
CA ASP A 182 29.70 2.22 7.20
C ASP A 182 28.52 3.02 7.80
N CYS A 183 27.67 3.63 6.97
CA CYS A 183 26.49 4.34 7.43
C CYS A 183 25.23 3.46 7.41
N SER A 184 24.67 3.18 8.59
CA SER A 184 23.40 2.43 8.72
C SER A 184 22.16 3.32 8.79
N LYS A 185 22.29 4.64 8.57
CA LYS A 185 21.15 5.58 8.60
C LYS A 185 20.26 5.43 7.37
N VAL A 186 18.98 5.78 7.51
CA VAL A 186 18.01 5.78 6.40
C VAL A 186 18.42 6.83 5.39
N PRO A 187 18.57 6.48 4.11
CA PRO A 187 18.77 7.47 3.08
C PRO A 187 17.45 8.12 2.67
N VAL A 188 17.39 9.45 2.78
CA VAL A 188 16.23 10.26 2.37
C VAL A 188 16.59 11.36 1.36
N PHE A 189 17.87 11.70 1.25
CA PHE A 189 18.38 12.71 0.33
C PHE A 189 18.88 12.11 -0.98
N ASN A 190 18.65 12.82 -2.08
CA ASN A 190 19.19 12.54 -3.40
C ASN A 190 19.22 13.83 -4.22
N HIS A 191 19.90 13.85 -5.36
CA HIS A 191 19.87 14.99 -6.28
C HIS A 191 18.45 15.24 -6.81
N GLU A 192 18.18 16.50 -7.16
CA GLU A 192 16.90 16.88 -7.79
C GLU A 192 16.61 16.04 -9.03
N GLY A 193 15.33 15.69 -9.20
CA GLY A 193 14.84 14.94 -10.34
C GLY A 193 13.67 14.03 -9.98
N ASN A 194 13.29 13.17 -10.93
CA ASN A 194 12.09 12.33 -10.81
C ASN A 194 12.27 11.07 -9.94
N GLN A 195 13.30 11.04 -9.09
CA GLN A 195 13.61 9.90 -8.23
C GLN A 195 12.92 10.02 -6.89
N LYS A 196 12.29 8.93 -6.41
CA LYS A 196 11.67 8.85 -5.07
C LYS A 196 12.52 8.09 -4.05
N ARG A 197 13.75 7.74 -4.44
CA ARG A 197 14.67 6.93 -3.64
C ARG A 197 15.79 7.83 -3.10
N GLY A 198 15.90 7.94 -1.79
CA GLY A 198 17.08 8.52 -1.15
C GLY A 198 18.31 7.63 -1.33
N ARG A 199 19.47 8.26 -1.51
CA ARG A 199 20.80 7.62 -1.55
C ARG A 199 21.61 7.94 -0.29
N PHE A 200 21.41 9.13 0.28
CA PHE A 200 22.17 9.61 1.43
C PHE A 200 21.27 10.00 2.61
N CYS A 201 21.82 9.91 3.82
CA CYS A 201 21.15 10.42 5.02
C CYS A 201 21.44 11.91 5.21
N ALA A 202 20.80 12.57 6.18
CA ALA A 202 20.97 14.01 6.42
C ALA A 202 22.41 14.44 6.70
N GLN A 203 23.24 13.54 7.26
CA GLN A 203 24.65 13.82 7.57
C GLN A 203 25.58 13.62 6.37
N HIS A 204 25.16 12.84 5.38
CA HIS A 204 25.97 12.52 4.21
C HIS A 204 25.34 13.08 2.93
N LYS A 205 24.42 14.05 3.05
CA LYS A 205 23.89 14.75 1.89
C LYS A 205 25.01 15.62 1.31
N LEU A 206 25.17 15.59 0.00
CA LEU A 206 26.02 16.53 -0.71
C LEU A 206 25.25 17.82 -0.98
N ASP A 207 25.97 18.87 -1.33
CA ASP A 207 25.35 20.12 -1.74
C ASP A 207 24.44 19.91 -2.97
N GLY A 208 23.33 20.63 -3.01
CA GLY A 208 22.29 20.46 -4.03
C GLY A 208 21.42 19.19 -3.91
N MET A 209 21.56 18.37 -2.85
CA MET A 209 20.65 17.25 -2.60
C MET A 209 19.38 17.67 -1.86
N VAL A 210 18.24 17.13 -2.29
CA VAL A 210 16.91 17.37 -1.72
C VAL A 210 16.34 16.12 -1.03
N ASP A 211 15.43 16.31 -0.06
CA ASP A 211 14.69 15.20 0.55
C ASP A 211 13.64 14.67 -0.45
N VAL A 212 13.96 13.54 -1.08
CA VAL A 212 13.10 12.89 -2.08
C VAL A 212 12.09 11.90 -1.48
N VAL A 213 12.22 11.62 -0.17
CA VAL A 213 11.34 10.69 0.56
C VAL A 213 10.22 11.43 1.26
N ASN A 214 10.53 12.57 1.87
CA ASN A 214 9.60 13.46 2.57
C ASN A 214 9.66 14.88 1.98
N PRO A 215 9.31 15.07 0.69
CA PRO A 215 9.39 16.37 0.06
C PRO A 215 8.45 17.37 0.75
N LYS A 216 8.91 18.61 0.88
CA LYS A 216 8.12 19.74 1.36
C LYS A 216 7.79 20.69 0.21
N CYS A 217 6.69 21.40 0.33
CA CYS A 217 6.34 22.47 -0.59
C CYS A 217 7.39 23.59 -0.54
N GLY A 218 7.74 24.16 -1.71
CA GLY A 218 8.71 25.27 -1.79
C GLY A 218 8.37 26.51 -0.93
N GLY A 219 7.09 26.72 -0.59
CA GLY A 219 6.64 27.86 0.24
C GLY A 219 6.11 27.48 1.63
N CYS A 220 6.02 26.19 2.00
CA CYS A 220 5.51 25.78 3.32
C CYS A 220 5.85 24.34 3.71
N SER A 221 5.49 23.95 4.93
CA SER A 221 5.71 22.58 5.45
C SER A 221 4.70 21.54 4.95
N LYS A 222 3.77 21.89 4.05
CA LYS A 222 2.77 20.94 3.52
C LYS A 222 3.40 19.99 2.50
N VAL A 223 2.81 18.80 2.40
CA VAL A 223 3.19 17.80 1.40
C VAL A 223 2.85 18.33 0.00
N PRO A 224 3.82 18.42 -0.92
CA PRO A 224 3.58 18.95 -2.26
C PRO A 224 2.91 17.90 -3.17
N SER A 225 2.04 18.33 -4.06
CA SER A 225 1.31 17.48 -5.02
C SER A 225 1.30 18.03 -6.45
N PHE A 226 1.66 19.30 -6.62
CA PHE A 226 1.66 20.00 -7.91
C PHE A 226 3.08 20.18 -8.45
N ASN A 227 3.22 20.01 -9.77
CA ASN A 227 4.41 20.34 -10.54
C ASN A 227 4.01 20.50 -12.03
N PHE A 228 4.94 20.90 -12.89
CA PHE A 228 4.71 20.99 -14.34
C PHE A 228 4.47 19.62 -14.99
N GLU A 229 3.88 19.63 -16.18
CA GLU A 229 3.65 18.41 -16.96
C GLU A 229 4.96 17.67 -17.26
N GLY A 230 4.90 16.34 -17.33
CA GLY A 230 6.09 15.48 -17.43
C GLY A 230 6.73 15.11 -16.08
N GLU A 231 6.67 16.00 -15.09
CA GLU A 231 7.24 15.76 -13.77
C GLU A 231 6.45 14.73 -12.95
N ARG A 232 7.14 13.97 -12.10
CA ARG A 232 6.59 12.86 -11.29
C ARG A 232 6.64 13.12 -9.79
N VAL A 233 7.32 14.19 -9.39
CA VAL A 233 7.53 14.60 -8.00
C VAL A 233 6.88 15.97 -7.82
N GLY A 234 5.95 16.09 -6.87
CA GLY A 234 5.33 17.38 -6.56
C GLY A 234 6.34 18.30 -5.89
N LYS A 235 6.42 19.56 -6.34
CA LYS A 235 7.24 20.63 -5.72
C LYS A 235 6.39 21.62 -4.91
N PHE A 236 5.10 21.76 -5.23
CA PHE A 236 4.21 22.72 -4.60
C PHE A 236 2.93 22.09 -4.06
N CYS A 237 2.35 22.69 -3.01
CA CYS A 237 1.01 22.34 -2.54
C CYS A 237 -0.04 23.14 -3.33
N VAL A 238 -1.33 22.88 -3.08
CA VAL A 238 -2.43 23.56 -3.77
C VAL A 238 -2.39 25.08 -3.64
N GLN A 239 -1.90 25.60 -2.50
CA GLN A 239 -1.83 27.04 -2.21
C GLN A 239 -0.63 27.73 -2.85
N HIS A 240 0.43 26.98 -3.17
CA HIS A 240 1.67 27.53 -3.73
C HIS A 240 1.91 27.01 -5.15
N LYS A 241 0.88 26.45 -5.81
CA LYS A 241 1.01 26.04 -7.21
C LYS A 241 1.14 27.30 -8.07
N LEU A 242 2.02 27.25 -9.06
CA LEU A 242 2.11 28.28 -10.08
C LEU A 242 1.13 27.96 -11.22
N GLU A 243 0.87 28.97 -12.04
CA GLU A 243 0.13 28.81 -13.28
C GLU A 243 0.81 27.74 -14.18
N GLY A 244 0.00 26.91 -14.84
CA GLY A 244 0.49 25.77 -15.64
C GLY A 244 0.91 24.52 -14.86
N MET A 245 0.84 24.51 -13.52
CA MET A 245 1.14 23.29 -12.74
C MET A 245 -0.06 22.34 -12.61
N VAL A 246 0.20 21.04 -12.82
CA VAL A 246 -0.77 19.95 -12.70
C VAL A 246 -0.54 19.13 -11.43
N ASN A 247 -1.58 18.43 -10.95
CA ASN A 247 -1.44 17.51 -9.82
C ASN A 247 -0.74 16.22 -10.28
N VAL A 248 0.56 16.11 -9.99
CA VAL A 248 1.38 14.96 -10.43
C VAL A 248 1.23 13.71 -9.55
N LYS A 249 0.51 13.80 -8.42
CA LYS A 249 0.27 12.66 -7.51
C LYS A 249 -0.97 11.84 -7.88
N ASN A 250 -1.97 12.47 -8.48
CA ASN A 250 -3.21 11.83 -8.94
C ASN A 250 -3.34 11.95 -10.45
N ARG A 251 -2.62 11.12 -11.22
CA ARG A 251 -2.74 11.07 -12.69
C ARG A 251 -4.01 10.33 -13.15
N GLY A 252 -5.18 10.64 -12.58
CA GLY A 252 -6.40 9.86 -12.80
C GLY A 252 -7.73 10.57 -12.61
N HIS A 253 -7.76 11.90 -12.54
CA HIS A 253 -8.98 12.69 -12.67
C HIS A 253 -8.58 14.06 -13.18
N THR A 254 -8.73 14.28 -14.49
CA THR A 254 -8.97 15.62 -15.01
C THR A 254 -10.44 15.88 -14.76
N ASP A 255 -10.72 16.75 -13.80
CA ASP A 255 -12.02 17.39 -13.69
C ASP A 255 -12.08 18.42 -14.82
N GLU A 256 -12.64 18.02 -15.95
CA GLU A 256 -13.19 18.97 -16.92
C GLU A 256 -14.67 19.12 -16.65
N LYS A 257 -15.08 20.38 -16.55
CA LYS A 257 -16.43 20.88 -16.28
C LYS A 257 -17.42 20.47 -17.37
#